data_AF-A0A9R1RW29-F1
#
_entry.id   AF-A0A9R1RW29-F1
#
_cell.length_a   1.000
_cell.length_b   1.000
_cell.length_c   1.000
_cell.angle_alpha   90.00
_cell.angle_beta   90.00
_cell.angle_gamma   90.00
#
_symmetry.space_group_name_H-M   'P 1'
#
loop_
_entity.id
_entity.type
_entity.pdbx_description
1 polymer ?
#
loop_
_entity_poly.entity_id
_entity_poly.type
_entity_poly.pdbx_seq_one_letter_code
_entity_poly.pdbx_strand_id
1 'polypeptide(L)'
;MSLAMATPTATAAAHLASPLFFSSPPGPRSRRALRTPFRRTRIAVVASVPDPAEKPVQYTPWLIAGLGNPGSKYQGTRHNVGFEMVDRIARDEGIVMNTIQSKSLLGVGLIGEVPVLLTKPQSYMNYCGEAIGPLAAYYQVPLRHILVIYDDMSLPNGVLRLQRKGGHGRHNGLQNVIEHLDGCREFPRLSIGIGSPPGKMDTRAFLLQKFSSEERIQEKNISHDFIGLL
;
A
#
# COMPACT_ATOMS: atom_id res chain seq x y z
N MET A 1 33.96 -28.91 -57.70
CA MET A 1 34.55 -29.62 -56.55
C MET A 1 33.48 -29.62 -55.46
N SER A 2 32.67 -30.67 -55.36
CA SER A 2 32.93 -31.93 -54.63
C SER A 2 32.73 -31.72 -53.12
N LEU A 3 31.69 -32.29 -52.48
CA LEU A 3 31.54 -33.70 -52.03
C LEU A 3 32.56 -34.09 -50.92
N ALA A 4 32.22 -34.84 -49.86
CA ALA A 4 31.00 -35.60 -49.52
C ALA A 4 30.78 -35.67 -47.97
N MET A 5 29.56 -35.84 -47.44
CA MET A 5 28.90 -37.10 -46.97
C MET A 5 29.40 -37.77 -45.66
N ALA A 6 28.46 -38.52 -45.04
CA ALA A 6 28.64 -39.74 -44.22
C ALA A 6 28.63 -39.67 -42.66
N THR A 7 27.44 -39.91 -42.10
CA THR A 7 27.17 -40.90 -41.02
C THR A 7 27.22 -42.34 -41.62
N PRO A 8 27.02 -43.51 -40.95
CA PRO A 8 26.36 -43.86 -39.66
C PRO A 8 27.33 -44.60 -38.69
N THR A 9 27.05 -45.61 -37.82
CA THR A 9 25.94 -46.58 -37.61
C THR A 9 25.92 -47.15 -36.18
N ALA A 10 24.79 -47.76 -35.77
CA ALA A 10 24.64 -48.57 -34.55
C ALA A 10 24.88 -50.08 -34.78
N THR A 11 24.95 -50.90 -33.71
CA THR A 11 24.87 -52.39 -33.69
C THR A 11 24.78 -52.88 -32.21
N ALA A 12 24.31 -54.11 -31.87
CA ALA A 12 22.97 -54.71 -31.97
C ALA A 12 22.96 -56.15 -31.35
N ALA A 13 21.77 -56.65 -30.95
CA ALA A 13 21.46 -58.07 -30.60
C ALA A 13 22.26 -58.70 -29.43
N ALA A 14 22.06 -59.94 -28.94
CA ALA A 14 21.07 -61.04 -29.14
C ALA A 14 20.78 -61.68 -27.74
N HIS A 15 19.58 -62.13 -27.34
CA HIS A 15 18.68 -63.21 -27.81
C HIS A 15 19.11 -64.69 -27.49
N LEU A 16 18.10 -65.50 -27.09
CA LEU A 16 18.07 -66.98 -26.88
C LEU A 16 18.56 -67.54 -25.51
N ALA A 17 18.13 -68.71 -25.00
CA ALA A 17 16.77 -69.32 -24.89
C ALA A 17 16.76 -70.65 -24.07
N SER A 18 15.94 -70.75 -22.99
CA SER A 18 15.29 -71.99 -22.45
C SER A 18 16.17 -73.20 -21.98
N PRO A 19 15.62 -74.30 -21.39
CA PRO A 19 14.37 -74.49 -20.62
C PRO A 19 14.53 -75.17 -19.22
N LEU A 20 13.45 -75.11 -18.40
CA LEU A 20 12.95 -76.09 -17.40
C LEU A 20 13.90 -76.93 -16.50
N PHE A 21 13.66 -76.86 -15.18
CA PHE A 21 13.53 -78.05 -14.30
C PHE A 21 12.59 -77.77 -13.11
N PHE A 22 12.09 -78.82 -12.45
CA PHE A 22 10.94 -78.78 -11.52
C PHE A 22 11.36 -78.99 -10.06
N SER A 23 10.98 -78.11 -9.12
CA SER A 23 11.01 -78.42 -7.67
C SER A 23 10.10 -77.48 -6.85
N SER A 24 9.07 -78.04 -6.21
CA SER A 24 8.46 -77.51 -4.97
C SER A 24 9.22 -78.11 -3.76
N PRO A 25 8.92 -77.80 -2.47
CA PRO A 25 7.95 -76.87 -1.84
C PRO A 25 8.74 -75.82 -0.99
N PRO A 26 8.28 -75.19 0.13
CA PRO A 26 6.99 -75.19 0.82
C PRO A 26 6.33 -73.81 1.01
N GLY A 27 5.08 -73.82 1.52
CA GLY A 27 4.20 -72.66 1.62
C GLY A 27 4.60 -71.59 2.65
N PRO A 28 4.02 -70.38 2.53
CA PRO A 28 4.44 -69.21 3.30
C PRO A 28 4.05 -69.30 4.79
N ARG A 29 5.04 -69.19 5.67
CA ARG A 29 4.81 -68.99 7.10
C ARG A 29 4.14 -67.63 7.34
N SER A 30 2.98 -67.63 8.00
CA SER A 30 2.24 -66.41 8.33
C SER A 30 3.06 -65.46 9.21
N ARG A 31 3.55 -64.36 8.62
CA ARG A 31 4.07 -63.22 9.39
C ARG A 31 2.89 -62.48 9.99
N ARG A 32 2.61 -62.74 11.27
CA ARG A 32 1.57 -62.08 12.07
C ARG A 32 1.83 -60.57 12.16
N ALA A 33 1.29 -59.80 11.23
CA ALA A 33 1.45 -58.35 11.19
C ALA A 33 0.87 -57.72 12.47
N LEU A 34 1.72 -57.01 13.22
CA LEU A 34 1.31 -56.23 14.39
C LEU A 34 0.48 -55.03 13.91
N ARG A 35 -0.84 -55.20 13.86
CA ARG A 35 -1.79 -54.10 13.65
C ARG A 35 -1.76 -53.18 14.87
N THR A 36 -0.92 -52.16 14.83
CA THR A 36 -1.05 -51.02 15.74
C THR A 36 -2.46 -50.43 15.61
N PRO A 37 -3.17 -50.15 16.71
CA PRO A 37 -4.50 -49.58 16.63
C PRO A 37 -4.39 -48.15 16.11
N PHE A 38 -4.87 -47.92 14.88
CA PHE A 38 -4.87 -46.61 14.25
C PHE A 38 -5.81 -45.67 15.02
N ARG A 39 -5.25 -44.92 15.98
CA ARG A 39 -6.01 -44.04 16.87
C ARG A 39 -6.61 -42.92 16.02
N ARG A 40 -7.92 -43.00 15.74
CA ARG A 40 -8.66 -41.92 15.06
C ARG A 40 -8.67 -40.69 15.96
N THR A 41 -7.69 -39.81 15.78
CA THR A 41 -7.70 -38.46 16.34
C THR A 41 -8.88 -37.71 15.74
N ARG A 42 -10.00 -37.65 16.47
CA ARG A 42 -11.10 -36.75 16.13
C ARG A 42 -10.61 -35.33 16.38
N ILE A 43 -10.24 -34.63 15.30
CA ILE A 43 -10.07 -33.17 15.34
C ILE A 43 -11.46 -32.59 15.55
N ALA A 44 -11.76 -32.21 16.79
CA ALA A 44 -12.94 -31.41 17.10
C ALA A 44 -12.62 -29.96 16.74
N VAL A 45 -13.06 -29.51 15.56
CA VAL A 45 -13.08 -28.08 15.23
C VAL A 45 -14.19 -27.44 16.08
N VAL A 46 -13.83 -27.01 17.30
CA VAL A 46 -14.68 -26.15 18.09
C VAL A 46 -14.64 -24.78 17.46
N ALA A 47 -15.65 -24.46 16.67
CA ALA A 47 -15.92 -23.07 16.33
C ALA A 47 -16.32 -22.36 17.62
N SER A 48 -15.40 -21.57 18.19
CA SER A 48 -15.72 -20.65 19.26
C SER A 48 -16.81 -19.72 18.76
N VAL A 49 -18.03 -19.87 19.28
CA VAL A 49 -19.07 -18.86 19.12
C VAL A 49 -18.52 -17.59 19.78
N PRO A 50 -18.45 -16.44 19.09
CA PRO A 50 -18.01 -15.19 19.70
C PRO A 50 -18.85 -14.91 20.95
N ASP A 51 -18.24 -14.37 22.00
CA ASP A 51 -18.97 -14.10 23.23
C ASP A 51 -20.10 -13.10 22.93
N PRO A 52 -21.39 -13.39 23.20
CA PRO A 52 -22.46 -12.42 23.01
C PRO A 52 -22.32 -11.15 23.87
N ALA A 53 -21.38 -11.12 24.83
CA ALA A 53 -20.97 -9.92 25.56
C ALA A 53 -19.76 -9.17 24.94
N GLU A 54 -19.02 -9.76 24.00
CA GLU A 54 -18.01 -9.05 23.22
C GLU A 54 -18.69 -8.05 22.28
N LYS A 55 -18.62 -6.77 22.63
CA LYS A 55 -18.98 -5.69 21.72
C LYS A 55 -18.11 -5.80 20.46
N PRO A 56 -18.68 -5.77 19.25
CA PRO A 56 -17.87 -5.80 18.03
C PRO A 56 -16.87 -4.64 18.05
N VAL A 57 -15.60 -4.94 17.80
CA VAL A 57 -14.52 -3.96 17.85
C VAL A 57 -14.76 -2.88 16.79
N GLN A 58 -15.26 -1.72 17.23
CA GLN A 58 -15.54 -0.59 16.34
C GLN A 58 -14.24 0.13 15.99
N TYR A 59 -13.49 -0.45 15.05
CA TYR A 59 -12.36 0.19 14.42
C TYR A 59 -12.80 1.53 13.80
N THR A 60 -12.38 2.63 14.41
CA THR A 60 -12.73 3.96 13.95
C THR A 60 -11.82 4.33 12.77
N PRO A 61 -12.37 4.51 11.55
CA PRO A 61 -11.54 4.68 10.35
C PRO A 61 -10.66 5.92 10.39
N TRP A 62 -9.61 5.92 9.57
CA TRP A 62 -8.78 7.09 9.27
C TRP A 62 -9.03 7.63 7.87
N LEU A 63 -8.97 8.95 7.71
CA LEU A 63 -8.99 9.62 6.41
C LEU A 63 -7.60 10.22 6.17
N ILE A 64 -6.83 9.61 5.27
CA ILE A 64 -5.49 10.05 4.90
C ILE A 64 -5.60 10.84 3.59
N ALA A 65 -5.52 12.16 3.69
CA ALA A 65 -5.77 13.10 2.60
C ALA A 65 -4.47 13.72 2.08
N GLY A 66 -4.10 13.36 0.87
CA GLY A 66 -2.98 13.96 0.15
C GLY A 66 -3.42 15.22 -0.58
N LEU A 67 -2.77 16.35 -0.32
CA LEU A 67 -3.05 17.60 -1.02
C LEU A 67 -2.26 17.68 -2.35
N GLY A 68 -2.85 18.34 -3.34
CA GLY A 68 -2.29 18.48 -4.69
C GLY A 68 -3.27 19.13 -5.67
N ASN A 69 -2.88 19.21 -6.94
CA ASN A 69 -3.72 19.69 -8.04
C ASN A 69 -3.94 18.58 -9.10
N PRO A 70 -5.14 18.47 -9.68
CA PRO A 70 -5.50 17.43 -10.63
C PRO A 70 -4.97 17.68 -12.05
N GLY A 71 -4.60 16.60 -12.74
CA GLY A 71 -4.19 16.60 -14.15
C GLY A 71 -2.67 16.52 -14.37
N SER A 72 -2.29 16.03 -15.55
CA SER A 72 -0.90 15.67 -15.90
C SER A 72 0.13 16.80 -15.72
N LYS A 73 -0.28 18.05 -15.95
CA LYS A 73 0.58 19.24 -15.82
C LYS A 73 1.14 19.48 -14.40
N TYR A 74 0.56 18.87 -13.36
CA TYR A 74 1.03 18.97 -11.96
C TYR A 74 1.75 17.71 -11.46
N GLN A 75 1.89 16.66 -12.28
CA GLN A 75 2.59 15.43 -11.87
C GLN A 75 4.10 15.70 -11.68
N GLY A 76 4.64 15.39 -10.51
CA GLY A 76 6.03 15.65 -10.13
C GLY A 76 6.31 17.07 -9.62
N THR A 77 5.30 17.95 -9.49
CA THR A 77 5.50 19.31 -8.96
C THR A 77 5.54 19.34 -7.44
N ARG A 78 6.29 20.28 -6.84
CA ARG A 78 6.46 20.37 -5.37
C ARG A 78 5.12 20.41 -4.64
N HIS A 79 4.16 21.17 -5.17
CA HIS A 79 2.80 21.32 -4.63
C HIS A 79 1.87 20.12 -4.84
N ASN A 80 2.39 18.99 -5.32
CA ASN A 80 1.67 17.71 -5.49
C ASN A 80 2.30 16.57 -4.66
N VAL A 81 3.31 16.84 -3.83
CA VAL A 81 3.98 15.80 -3.02
C VAL A 81 3.02 15.09 -2.06
N GLY A 82 1.93 15.74 -1.63
CA GLY A 82 0.86 15.11 -0.85
C GLY A 82 0.11 14.01 -1.62
N PHE A 83 -0.19 14.20 -2.91
CA PHE A 83 -0.70 13.14 -3.78
C PHE A 83 0.30 12.00 -3.92
N GLU A 84 1.58 12.32 -4.15
CA GLU A 84 2.62 11.33 -4.41
C GLU A 84 2.93 10.47 -3.19
N MET A 85 2.81 11.04 -1.98
CA MET A 85 2.86 10.30 -0.73
C MET A 85 1.66 9.34 -0.57
N VAL A 86 0.44 9.79 -0.89
CA VAL A 86 -0.75 8.92 -0.87
C VAL A 86 -0.67 7.82 -1.93
N ASP A 87 -0.15 8.11 -3.14
CA ASP A 87 0.15 7.13 -4.19
C ASP A 87 1.27 6.14 -3.82
N ARG A 88 2.07 6.44 -2.80
CA ARG A 88 3.05 5.53 -2.23
C ARG A 88 2.43 4.65 -1.14
N ILE A 89 1.72 5.24 -0.17
CA ILE A 89 0.97 4.49 0.86
C ILE A 89 0.00 3.50 0.20
N ALA A 90 -0.74 3.95 -0.82
CA ALA A 90 -1.66 3.11 -1.59
C ALA A 90 -0.97 1.90 -2.24
N ARG A 91 0.28 2.05 -2.68
CA ARG A 91 1.04 0.99 -3.35
C ARG A 91 1.59 -0.02 -2.35
N ASP A 92 2.18 0.46 -1.27
CA ASP A 92 2.88 -0.38 -0.29
C ASP A 92 1.89 -1.20 0.55
N GLU A 93 0.70 -0.64 0.82
CA GLU A 93 -0.43 -1.31 1.50
C GLU A 93 -1.36 -2.07 0.53
N GLY A 94 -1.09 -2.05 -0.78
CA GLY A 94 -1.90 -2.75 -1.80
C GLY A 94 -3.31 -2.16 -2.05
N ILE A 95 -3.58 -0.94 -1.58
CA ILE A 95 -4.89 -0.27 -1.65
C ILE A 95 -5.11 0.36 -3.04
N VAL A 96 -6.09 -0.15 -3.79
CA VAL A 96 -6.41 0.35 -5.13
C VAL A 96 -7.23 1.66 -5.04
N MET A 97 -6.67 2.76 -5.56
CA MET A 97 -7.36 4.04 -5.68
C MET A 97 -8.24 4.12 -6.95
N ASN A 98 -9.44 3.55 -6.91
CA ASN A 98 -10.38 3.48 -8.04
C ASN A 98 -11.77 4.10 -7.79
N THR A 99 -12.09 4.51 -6.56
CA THR A 99 -13.40 5.05 -6.21
C THR A 99 -13.44 6.56 -6.47
N ILE A 100 -14.55 7.08 -7.04
CA ILE A 100 -14.74 8.52 -7.24
C ILE A 100 -15.95 8.98 -6.43
N GLN A 101 -15.71 9.82 -5.42
CA GLN A 101 -16.73 10.37 -4.52
C GLN A 101 -16.25 11.73 -3.98
N SER A 102 -17.17 12.66 -3.68
CA SER A 102 -16.84 13.97 -3.07
C SER A 102 -15.66 14.69 -3.75
N LYS A 103 -15.77 14.88 -5.07
CA LYS A 103 -14.72 15.51 -5.92
C LYS A 103 -13.33 14.87 -5.77
N SER A 104 -13.20 13.62 -5.31
CA SER A 104 -11.93 12.98 -4.97
C SER A 104 -11.75 11.62 -5.65
N LEU A 105 -10.49 11.22 -5.84
CA LEU A 105 -10.11 9.83 -6.10
C LEU A 105 -9.76 9.16 -4.77
N LEU A 106 -10.34 7.99 -4.52
CA LEU A 106 -10.31 7.29 -3.25
C LEU A 106 -9.86 5.84 -3.40
N GLY A 107 -9.10 5.37 -2.42
CA GLY A 107 -8.87 3.95 -2.14
C GLY A 107 -9.31 3.63 -0.71
N VAL A 108 -9.92 2.47 -0.50
CA VAL A 108 -10.35 2.00 0.82
C VAL A 108 -9.68 0.66 1.11
N GLY A 109 -9.13 0.50 2.31
CA GLY A 109 -8.41 -0.70 2.71
C GLY A 109 -8.08 -0.71 4.20
N LEU A 110 -7.05 -1.47 4.56
CA LEU A 110 -6.53 -1.57 5.93
C LEU A 110 -5.05 -1.19 5.93
N ILE A 111 -4.57 -0.63 7.04
CA ILE A 111 -3.15 -0.58 7.40
C ILE A 111 -3.04 -1.38 8.70
N GLY A 112 -2.37 -2.54 8.65
CA GLY A 112 -2.52 -3.56 9.68
C GLY A 112 -3.99 -3.97 9.86
N GLU A 113 -4.56 -3.70 11.04
CA GLU A 113 -5.98 -3.95 11.35
C GLU A 113 -6.84 -2.67 11.26
N VAL A 114 -6.25 -1.50 10.98
CA VAL A 114 -6.94 -0.20 11.01
C VAL A 114 -7.56 0.13 9.63
N PRO A 115 -8.88 0.36 9.52
CA PRO A 115 -9.52 0.82 8.30
C PRO A 115 -9.06 2.21 7.89
N VAL A 116 -8.62 2.35 6.63
CA VAL A 116 -8.17 3.63 6.06
C VAL A 116 -8.91 3.97 4.78
N LEU A 117 -9.15 5.26 4.62
CA LEU A 117 -9.58 5.90 3.38
C LEU A 117 -8.45 6.79 2.90
N LEU A 118 -7.79 6.36 1.84
CA LEU A 118 -6.78 7.15 1.13
C LEU A 118 -7.53 8.07 0.16
N THR A 119 -7.32 9.39 0.22
CA THR A 119 -7.97 10.34 -0.68
C THR A 119 -7.00 11.33 -1.32
N LYS A 120 -7.23 11.59 -2.61
CA LYS A 120 -6.61 12.67 -3.37
C LYS A 120 -7.75 13.53 -3.97
N PRO A 121 -8.06 14.70 -3.40
CA PRO A 121 -9.02 15.63 -3.97
C PRO A 121 -8.70 15.95 -5.43
N GLN A 122 -9.65 15.73 -6.33
CA GLN A 122 -9.57 16.11 -7.75
C GLN A 122 -10.16 17.52 -7.99
N SER A 123 -10.21 18.33 -6.93
CA SER A 123 -10.37 19.78 -6.98
C SER A 123 -9.01 20.47 -7.02
N TYR A 124 -8.93 21.71 -7.52
CA TYR A 124 -7.70 22.51 -7.39
C TYR A 124 -7.37 22.78 -5.92
N MET A 125 -6.09 23.00 -5.59
CA MET A 125 -5.58 23.10 -4.22
C MET A 125 -6.40 24.01 -3.29
N ASN A 126 -6.85 25.17 -3.79
CA ASN A 126 -7.64 26.14 -3.03
C ASN A 126 -9.02 25.60 -2.56
N TYR A 127 -9.44 24.43 -3.04
CA TYR A 127 -10.76 23.83 -2.84
C TYR A 127 -10.67 22.37 -2.33
N CYS A 128 -9.54 21.95 -1.75
CA CYS A 128 -9.40 20.59 -1.19
C CYS A 128 -10.33 20.34 0.00
N GLY A 129 -10.73 21.38 0.74
CA GLY A 129 -11.69 21.29 1.84
C GLY A 129 -13.08 20.86 1.37
N GLU A 130 -13.54 21.39 0.23
CA GLU A 130 -14.82 21.01 -0.40
C GLU A 130 -14.94 19.50 -0.71
N ALA A 131 -13.80 18.82 -0.79
CA ALA A 131 -13.69 17.39 -1.03
C ALA A 131 -13.57 16.61 0.30
N ILE A 132 -12.68 17.05 1.19
CA ILE A 132 -12.31 16.35 2.43
C ILE A 132 -13.40 16.44 3.51
N GLY A 133 -14.03 17.60 3.69
CA GLY A 133 -15.08 17.80 4.71
C GLY A 133 -16.26 16.83 4.54
N PRO A 134 -16.89 16.75 3.35
CA PRO A 134 -18.00 15.82 3.12
C PRO A 134 -17.59 14.34 3.18
N LEU A 135 -16.33 13.98 2.91
CA LEU A 135 -15.83 12.61 3.11
C LEU A 135 -15.74 12.26 4.60
N ALA A 136 -15.18 13.16 5.41
CA ALA A 136 -15.09 12.96 6.85
C ALA A 136 -16.49 12.81 7.48
N ALA A 137 -17.45 13.63 7.05
CA ALA A 137 -18.85 13.52 7.48
C ALA A 137 -19.51 12.20 7.02
N TYR A 138 -19.38 11.83 5.74
CA TYR A 138 -20.00 10.62 5.19
C TYR A 138 -19.48 9.34 5.85
N TYR A 139 -18.17 9.24 6.06
CA TYR A 139 -17.52 8.08 6.70
C TYR A 139 -17.41 8.21 8.23
N GLN A 140 -18.02 9.23 8.83
CA GLN A 140 -18.05 9.49 10.28
C GLN A 140 -16.66 9.52 10.94
N VAL A 141 -15.65 10.01 10.20
CA VAL A 141 -14.26 10.06 10.62
C VAL A 141 -14.07 11.21 11.61
N PRO A 142 -13.66 10.95 12.88
CA PRO A 142 -13.43 12.02 13.83
C PRO A 142 -12.17 12.81 13.45
N LEU A 143 -12.17 14.13 13.70
CA LEU A 143 -11.08 15.05 13.37
C LEU A 143 -9.67 14.53 13.72
N ARG A 144 -9.53 13.87 14.87
CA ARG A 144 -8.27 13.25 15.34
C ARG A 144 -7.71 12.14 14.44
N HIS A 145 -8.51 11.58 13.54
CA HIS A 145 -8.15 10.53 12.57
C HIS A 145 -8.12 11.06 11.11
N ILE A 146 -8.25 12.38 10.91
CA ILE A 146 -8.10 13.01 9.58
C ILE A 146 -6.64 13.47 9.44
N LEU A 147 -5.81 12.67 8.77
CA LEU A 147 -4.42 13.01 8.49
C LEU A 147 -4.30 13.77 7.18
N VAL A 148 -3.82 15.02 7.22
CA VAL A 148 -3.59 15.83 6.02
C VAL A 148 -2.10 15.87 5.66
N ILE A 149 -1.74 15.40 4.46
CA ILE A 149 -0.37 15.36 3.93
C ILE A 149 -0.20 16.48 2.88
N TYR A 150 0.80 17.35 3.07
CA TYR A 150 0.96 18.57 2.27
C TYR A 150 2.42 19.07 2.24
N ASP A 151 2.76 19.91 1.26
CA ASP A 151 4.08 20.54 1.14
C ASP A 151 4.29 21.71 2.12
N ASP A 152 5.49 21.82 2.68
CA ASP A 152 5.88 22.89 3.58
C ASP A 152 7.24 23.51 3.20
N MET A 153 7.22 24.80 2.85
CA MET A 153 8.42 25.57 2.48
C MET A 153 9.27 26.02 3.67
N SER A 154 8.75 25.91 4.90
CA SER A 154 9.48 26.20 6.14
C SER A 154 10.40 25.05 6.58
N LEU A 155 10.28 23.89 5.94
CA LEU A 155 11.11 22.72 6.17
C LEU A 155 12.09 22.52 4.99
N PRO A 156 13.35 22.11 5.24
CA PRO A 156 14.28 21.74 4.17
C PRO A 156 13.71 20.62 3.30
N ASN A 157 14.11 20.57 2.03
CA ASN A 157 13.71 19.49 1.14
C ASN A 157 14.14 18.12 1.71
N GLY A 158 13.22 17.16 1.76
CA GLY A 158 13.47 15.84 2.35
C GLY A 158 13.16 15.70 3.85
N VAL A 159 12.65 16.74 4.53
CA VAL A 159 12.37 16.70 5.98
C VAL A 159 10.86 16.51 6.25
N LEU A 160 10.50 15.44 6.96
CA LEU A 160 9.14 15.27 7.51
C LEU A 160 8.93 16.01 8.83
N ARG A 161 7.69 16.43 9.08
CA ARG A 161 7.22 16.86 10.41
C ARG A 161 5.76 16.45 10.63
N LEU A 162 5.53 15.48 11.51
CA LEU A 162 4.20 15.11 11.99
C LEU A 162 3.74 16.10 13.08
N GLN A 163 2.52 16.64 12.95
CA GLN A 163 1.94 17.60 13.92
C GLN A 163 0.51 17.18 14.27
N ARG A 164 0.14 17.19 15.56
CA ARG A 164 -1.21 16.83 16.02
C ARG A 164 -2.26 17.94 15.83
N LYS A 165 -1.82 19.19 15.65
CA LYS A 165 -2.63 20.39 15.38
C LYS A 165 -1.78 21.56 14.91
N GLY A 166 -2.38 22.61 14.33
CA GLY A 166 -1.65 23.83 13.94
C GLY A 166 -2.43 24.87 13.14
N GLY A 167 -1.76 25.96 12.74
CA GLY A 167 -2.27 26.91 11.72
C GLY A 167 -2.07 26.40 10.29
N HIS A 168 -2.59 27.09 9.28
CA HIS A 168 -2.48 26.69 7.86
C HIS A 168 -1.11 27.01 7.22
N GLY A 169 -0.19 27.68 7.93
CA GLY A 169 1.19 27.92 7.44
C GLY A 169 1.29 28.78 6.17
N ARG A 170 0.23 29.52 5.79
CA ARG A 170 0.06 30.18 4.48
C ARG A 170 -0.10 29.22 3.28
N HIS A 171 -0.33 27.93 3.51
CA HIS A 171 -0.63 26.95 2.47
C HIS A 171 -2.15 26.91 2.20
N ASN A 172 -2.58 27.27 0.99
CA ASN A 172 -4.00 27.45 0.64
C ASN A 172 -4.88 26.22 0.85
N GLY A 173 -4.43 25.01 0.46
CA GLY A 173 -5.25 23.81 0.61
C GLY A 173 -5.55 23.46 2.07
N LEU A 174 -4.51 23.44 2.92
CA LEU A 174 -4.65 23.31 4.37
C LEU A 174 -5.51 24.42 5.01
N GLN A 175 -5.50 25.66 4.48
CA GLN A 175 -6.44 26.70 4.92
C GLN A 175 -7.89 26.31 4.59
N ASN A 176 -8.16 25.91 3.35
CA ASN A 176 -9.49 25.55 2.92
C ASN A 176 -10.02 24.26 3.58
N VAL A 177 -9.12 23.33 3.95
CA VAL A 177 -9.46 22.17 4.78
C VAL A 177 -9.85 22.59 6.21
N ILE A 178 -9.17 23.56 6.82
CA ILE A 178 -9.59 24.11 8.12
C ILE A 178 -10.97 24.78 8.00
N GLU A 179 -11.22 25.54 6.93
CA GLU A 179 -12.53 26.18 6.65
C GLU A 179 -13.66 25.14 6.53
N HIS A 180 -13.40 24.00 5.89
CA HIS A 180 -14.37 22.91 5.69
C HIS A 180 -14.41 21.85 6.81
N LEU A 181 -13.70 22.08 7.91
CA LEU A 181 -13.76 21.29 9.15
C LEU A 181 -14.20 22.19 10.31
N ASP A 182 -15.22 23.02 10.07
CA ASP A 182 -15.83 23.98 11.02
C ASP A 182 -14.82 24.97 11.64
N GLY A 183 -13.78 25.35 10.90
CA GLY A 183 -12.68 26.18 11.38
C GLY A 183 -11.72 25.45 12.35
N CYS A 184 -11.94 24.17 12.62
CA CYS A 184 -11.18 23.40 13.58
C CYS A 184 -9.75 23.13 13.11
N ARG A 185 -8.83 23.07 14.08
CA ARG A 185 -7.38 22.95 13.85
C ARG A 185 -6.79 21.69 14.47
N GLU A 186 -7.61 20.89 15.16
CA GLU A 186 -7.19 19.74 15.99
C GLU A 186 -7.27 18.41 15.23
N PHE A 187 -6.65 18.39 14.05
CA PHE A 187 -6.48 17.21 13.20
C PHE A 187 -4.98 17.00 12.86
N PRO A 188 -4.50 15.75 12.79
CA PRO A 188 -3.10 15.44 12.53
C PRO A 188 -2.66 15.78 11.10
N ARG A 189 -1.36 16.06 10.93
CA ARG A 189 -0.81 16.57 9.66
C ARG A 189 0.61 16.10 9.44
N LEU A 190 0.92 15.69 8.22
CA LEU A 190 2.28 15.42 7.78
C LEU A 190 2.74 16.57 6.87
N SER A 191 3.60 17.43 7.39
CA SER A 191 4.33 18.41 6.58
C SER A 191 5.46 17.67 5.86
N ILE A 192 5.50 17.74 4.53
CA ILE A 192 6.62 17.27 3.72
C ILE A 192 7.44 18.49 3.30
N GLY A 193 8.69 18.56 3.77
CA GLY A 193 9.58 19.67 3.45
C GLY A 193 10.00 19.68 1.99
N ILE A 194 9.83 20.83 1.35
CA ILE A 194 10.18 21.09 -0.06
C ILE A 194 11.22 22.21 -0.23
N GLY A 195 11.70 22.80 0.88
CA GLY A 195 12.58 23.96 0.85
C GLY A 195 11.88 25.27 0.47
N SER A 196 12.63 26.36 0.45
CA SER A 196 12.15 27.69 0.06
C SER A 196 12.61 28.08 -1.36
N PRO A 197 11.89 28.96 -2.07
CA PRO A 197 12.26 29.39 -3.42
C PRO A 197 13.69 29.96 -3.49
N PRO A 198 14.52 29.57 -4.49
CA PRO A 198 15.88 30.05 -4.61
C PRO A 198 15.95 31.55 -5.00
N GLY A 199 16.70 32.33 -4.23
CA GLY A 199 17.03 33.73 -4.53
C GLY A 199 15.82 34.66 -4.54
N LYS A 200 15.35 35.01 -5.74
CA LYS A 200 14.17 35.89 -5.97
C LYS A 200 13.09 35.20 -6.81
N MET A 201 13.08 33.86 -6.87
CA MET A 201 12.04 33.11 -7.57
C MET A 201 10.66 33.35 -6.95
N ASP A 202 9.64 33.53 -7.79
CA ASP A 202 8.24 33.59 -7.35
C ASP A 202 7.82 32.27 -6.67
N THR A 203 7.18 32.39 -5.52
CA THR A 203 6.69 31.26 -4.71
C THR A 203 5.73 30.37 -5.49
N ARG A 204 4.83 30.94 -6.30
CA ARG A 204 3.87 30.14 -7.08
C ARG A 204 4.56 29.37 -8.21
N ALA A 205 5.53 29.97 -8.87
CA ALA A 205 6.38 29.30 -9.85
C ALA A 205 7.19 28.16 -9.23
N PHE A 206 7.80 28.36 -8.04
CA PHE A 206 8.54 27.33 -7.32
C PHE A 206 7.66 26.12 -6.95
N LEU A 207 6.46 26.37 -6.43
CA LEU A 207 5.48 25.34 -6.07
C LEU A 207 5.00 24.52 -7.28
N LEU A 208 4.76 25.18 -8.41
CA LEU A 208 4.28 24.55 -9.65
C LEU A 208 5.40 24.00 -10.55
N GLN A 209 6.67 24.12 -10.14
CA GLN A 209 7.79 23.45 -10.79
C GLN A 209 8.00 22.05 -10.22
N LYS A 210 8.69 21.21 -11.01
CA LYS A 210 9.15 19.89 -10.56
C LYS A 210 10.41 20.00 -9.69
N PHE A 211 10.60 19.01 -8.83
CA PHE A 211 11.85 18.82 -8.10
C PHE A 211 13.04 18.61 -9.06
N SER A 212 14.24 19.02 -8.66
CA SER A 212 15.50 18.65 -9.31
C SER A 212 15.82 17.16 -9.07
N SER A 213 16.83 16.62 -9.78
CA SER A 213 17.27 15.22 -9.59
C SER A 213 17.71 14.95 -8.15
N GLU A 214 18.39 15.92 -7.54
CA GLU A 214 18.96 15.87 -6.19
C GLU A 214 17.85 15.97 -5.13
N GLU A 215 16.94 16.95 -5.29
CA GLU A 215 15.76 17.09 -4.45
C GLU A 215 14.88 15.84 -4.49
N ARG A 216 14.76 15.20 -5.67
CA ARG A 216 13.97 13.97 -5.88
C ARG A 216 14.60 12.72 -5.26
N ILE A 217 15.90 12.70 -5.00
CA ILE A 217 16.55 11.62 -4.24
C ILE A 217 16.21 11.77 -2.75
N GLN A 218 16.26 12.99 -2.22
CA GLN A 218 15.88 13.30 -0.84
C GLN A 218 14.39 13.00 -0.58
N GLU A 219 13.50 13.37 -1.51
CA GLU A 219 12.06 13.07 -1.43
C GLU A 219 11.77 11.57 -1.37
N LYS A 220 12.45 10.75 -2.20
CA LYS A 220 12.22 9.30 -2.19
C LYS A 220 12.61 8.64 -0.87
N ASN A 221 13.69 9.09 -0.25
CA ASN A 221 14.20 8.46 0.97
C ASN A 221 13.24 8.58 2.16
N ILE A 222 12.46 9.67 2.24
CA ILE A 222 11.39 9.87 3.25
C ILE A 222 10.46 8.64 3.36
N SER A 223 10.11 8.05 2.22
CA SER A 223 8.94 7.19 2.09
C SER A 223 8.94 5.93 2.96
N HIS A 224 10.12 5.44 3.36
CA HIS A 224 10.24 4.25 4.21
C HIS A 224 10.02 4.56 5.70
N ASP A 225 10.41 5.74 6.17
CA ASP A 225 10.31 6.11 7.59
C ASP A 225 8.86 6.32 8.04
N PHE A 226 7.98 6.76 7.12
CA PHE A 226 6.60 7.10 7.47
C PHE A 226 5.70 5.88 7.73
N ILE A 227 5.93 4.74 7.07
CA ILE A 227 5.12 3.52 7.31
C ILE A 227 5.41 2.97 8.72
N GLY A 228 6.60 3.22 9.28
CA GLY A 228 6.90 2.95 10.70
C GLY A 228 6.33 3.97 11.70
N LEU A 229 5.50 4.93 11.26
CA LEU A 229 4.86 5.96 12.09
C LEU A 229 3.31 5.90 12.07
N LEU A 230 2.73 4.90 11.40
CA LEU A 230 1.29 4.61 11.39
C LEU A 230 0.94 3.39 12.24
#